data_AF-A0A8J7ECU3-F1
#
_entry.id   AF-A0A8J7ECU3-F1
#
_cell.length_a   1.000
_cell.length_b   1.000
_cell.length_c   1.000
_cell.angle_alpha   90.00
_cell.angle_beta   90.00
_cell.angle_gamma   90.00
#
_symmetry.space_group_name_H-M   'P 1'
#
loop_
_entity.id
_entity.type
_entity.pdbx_description
1 polymer ?
#
loop_
_entity_poly.entity_id
_entity_poly.type
_entity_poly.pdbx_seq_one_letter_code
_entity_poly.pdbx_strand_id
1 'polypeptide(L)'
;MVEIVCARAAYQLVYTYGVYQPDGTLQPLTLDVFYPDEAGQMTRTSDPTIGGLADFDGASAELTVFSKARGLGDCGSLAEYHWTGRELELLTYRYQECMDAAADFIKPADYPQIYP
;
A
#
# COMPACT_ATOMS: atom_id res chain seq x y z
N MET A 1 -10.50 -9.20 9.22
CA MET A 1 -9.51 -8.11 9.26
C MET A 1 -10.19 -6.85 9.77
N VAL A 2 -9.46 -6.00 10.49
CA VAL A 2 -9.88 -4.66 10.91
C VAL A 2 -8.83 -3.64 10.49
N GLU A 3 -9.30 -2.49 10.03
CA GLU A 3 -8.49 -1.31 9.68
C GLU A 3 -8.59 -0.29 10.82
N ILE A 4 -7.45 0.30 11.19
CA ILE A 4 -7.37 1.35 12.21
C ILE A 4 -6.68 2.56 11.59
N VAL A 5 -7.39 3.69 11.55
CA VAL A 5 -6.82 4.97 11.10
C VAL A 5 -5.92 5.54 12.19
N CYS A 6 -4.62 5.63 11.91
CA CYS A 6 -3.60 6.15 12.83
C CYS A 6 -3.41 7.66 12.69
N ALA A 7 -3.40 8.17 11.47
CA ALA A 7 -3.13 9.58 11.19
C ALA A 7 -3.74 10.04 9.86
N ARG A 8 -3.75 11.36 9.66
CA ARG A 8 -4.14 12.00 8.40
C ARG A 8 -2.95 12.76 7.83
N ALA A 9 -2.57 12.42 6.61
CA ALA A 9 -1.55 13.10 5.82
C ALA A 9 -2.19 14.00 4.75
N ALA A 10 -1.37 14.60 3.88
CA ALA A 10 -1.86 15.43 2.78
C ALA A 10 -2.68 14.59 1.80
N TYR A 11 -4.01 14.72 1.86
CA TYR A 11 -4.97 14.03 0.99
C TYR A 11 -4.93 12.50 1.03
N GLN A 12 -4.35 11.91 2.08
CA GLN A 12 -4.34 10.46 2.34
C GLN A 12 -4.35 10.19 3.85
N LEU A 13 -4.66 8.96 4.25
CA LEU A 13 -4.62 8.52 5.64
C LEU A 13 -3.44 7.56 5.85
N VAL A 14 -3.11 7.34 7.12
CA VAL A 14 -2.18 6.30 7.54
C VAL A 14 -2.96 5.28 8.33
N TYR A 15 -2.83 4.02 7.96
CA TYR A 15 -3.56 2.90 8.55
C TYR A 15 -2.60 1.90 9.17
N THR A 16 -3.11 1.15 10.14
CA THR A 16 -2.58 -0.16 10.51
C THR A 16 -3.72 -1.19 10.40
N TYR A 17 -3.36 -2.44 10.14
CA TYR A 17 -4.32 -3.53 9.99
C TYR A 17 -4.09 -4.58 11.06
N GLY A 18 -5.16 -5.29 11.42
CA GLY A 18 -5.08 -6.39 12.37
C GLY A 18 -6.12 -7.46 12.16
N VAL A 19 -5.90 -8.61 12.78
CA VAL A 19 -6.87 -9.71 12.87
C VAL A 19 -7.48 -9.68 14.25
N TYR A 20 -8.78 -9.39 14.30
CA TYR A 20 -9.54 -9.50 15.54
C TYR A 20 -9.81 -10.97 15.83
N GLN A 21 -9.31 -11.45 16.97
CA GLN A 21 -9.41 -12.85 17.39
C GLN A 21 -10.67 -13.08 18.25
N PRO A 22 -11.21 -14.31 18.28
CA PRO A 22 -12.39 -14.62 19.11
C PRO A 22 -12.20 -14.40 20.61
N ASP A 23 -10.96 -14.43 21.11
CA ASP A 23 -10.60 -14.14 22.50
C ASP A 23 -10.58 -12.63 22.82
N GLY A 24 -10.91 -11.79 21.84
CA GLY A 24 -10.94 -10.33 21.97
C GLY A 24 -9.59 -9.67 21.73
N THR A 25 -8.53 -10.42 21.46
CA THR A 25 -7.21 -9.86 21.14
C THR A 25 -7.16 -9.37 19.69
N LEU A 26 -6.27 -8.41 19.44
CA LEU A 26 -5.96 -7.92 18.10
C LEU A 26 -4.53 -8.32 17.76
N GLN A 27 -4.38 -9.15 16.73
CA GLN A 27 -3.07 -9.48 16.19
C GLN A 27 -2.70 -8.46 15.09
N PRO A 28 -1.64 -7.65 15.25
CA PRO A 28 -1.21 -6.71 14.22
C PRO A 28 -0.77 -7.45 12.95
N LEU A 29 -1.12 -6.89 11.80
CA LEU A 29 -0.61 -7.31 10.51
C LEU A 29 0.54 -6.40 10.10
N THR A 30 1.37 -6.93 9.21
CA THR A 30 2.33 -6.15 8.45
C THR A 30 2.03 -6.34 6.97
N LEU A 31 2.39 -5.36 6.16
CA LEU A 31 2.18 -5.37 4.73
C LEU A 31 3.55 -5.28 4.06
N ASP A 32 3.73 -6.05 2.99
CA ASP A 32 4.90 -5.89 2.15
C ASP A 32 4.78 -4.60 1.33
N VAL A 33 5.79 -3.77 1.44
CA VAL A 33 5.95 -2.51 0.71
C VAL A 33 7.36 -2.43 0.13
N PHE A 34 7.60 -1.51 -0.78
CA PHE A 34 8.93 -1.31 -1.36
C PHE A 34 9.39 0.12 -1.12
N TYR A 35 10.61 0.25 -0.62
CA TYR A 35 11.29 1.53 -0.45
C TYR A 35 12.68 1.46 -1.11
N PRO A 36 13.22 2.56 -1.64
CA PRO A 36 14.59 2.60 -2.12
C PRO A 36 15.58 2.45 -0.95
N ASP A 37 16.60 1.63 -1.13
CA ASP A 37 17.74 1.55 -0.21
C ASP A 37 18.74 2.71 -0.43
N GLU A 38 19.88 2.66 0.26
CA GLU A 38 20.94 3.69 0.11
C GLU A 38 21.51 3.79 -1.31
N ALA A 39 21.40 2.73 -2.11
CA ALA A 39 21.82 2.70 -3.52
C ALA A 39 20.68 3.07 -4.48
N GLY A 40 19.48 3.37 -3.97
CA GLY A 40 18.28 3.67 -4.76
C GLY A 40 17.55 2.43 -5.27
N GLN A 41 17.95 1.23 -4.88
CA GLN A 41 17.30 0.00 -5.29
C GLN A 41 16.05 -0.26 -4.45
N MET A 42 14.91 -0.50 -5.12
CA MET A 42 13.66 -0.84 -4.45
C MET A 42 13.81 -2.18 -3.72
N THR A 43 13.63 -2.15 -2.40
CA THR A 43 13.78 -3.30 -1.50
C THR A 43 12.45 -3.57 -0.79
N ARG A 44 12.04 -4.84 -0.80
CA ARG A 44 10.85 -5.32 -0.09
C ARG A 44 11.06 -5.20 1.42
N THR A 45 10.12 -4.54 2.08
CA THR A 45 10.10 -4.32 3.53
C THR A 45 8.72 -4.68 4.06
N SER A 46 8.67 -5.24 5.26
CA SER A 46 7.43 -5.50 5.99
C SER A 46 7.14 -4.32 6.92
N ASP A 47 6.03 -3.61 6.69
CA ASP A 47 5.68 -2.38 7.42
C ASP A 47 4.37 -2.58 8.21
N PRO A 48 4.31 -2.25 9.50
CA PRO A 48 3.07 -2.30 10.30
C PRO A 48 2.09 -1.17 9.98
N THR A 49 2.53 -0.15 9.22
CA THR A 49 1.72 1.01 8.87
C THR A 49 1.84 1.33 7.39
N ILE A 50 0.74 1.72 6.76
CA ILE A 50 0.77 2.14 5.36
C ILE A 50 0.02 3.46 5.19
N GLY A 51 0.59 4.36 4.40
CA GLY A 51 -0.04 5.61 4.01
C GLY A 51 -0.66 5.49 2.63
N GLY A 52 -1.91 5.90 2.44
CA GLY A 52 -2.52 5.87 1.12
C GLY A 52 -4.03 6.07 1.10
N LEU A 53 -4.58 5.81 -0.08
CA LEU A 53 -6.00 5.61 -0.32
C LEU A 53 -6.23 4.10 -0.39
N ALA A 54 -6.85 3.55 0.65
CA ALA A 54 -7.13 2.12 0.76
C ALA A 54 -8.58 1.83 0.32
N ASP A 55 -8.77 0.73 -0.39
CA ASP A 55 -10.06 0.18 -0.77
C ASP A 55 -10.04 -1.34 -0.59
N PHE A 56 -11.10 -1.90 0.00
CA PHE A 56 -11.20 -3.34 0.24
C PHE A 56 -12.45 -3.92 -0.40
N ASP A 57 -12.27 -4.84 -1.34
CA ASP A 57 -13.36 -5.61 -1.92
C ASP A 57 -13.58 -6.92 -1.13
N GLY A 58 -14.72 -6.99 -0.43
CA GLY A 58 -15.10 -8.16 0.33
C GLY A 58 -15.47 -9.38 -0.51
N ALA A 59 -15.72 -9.23 -1.82
CA ALA A 59 -16.05 -10.35 -2.71
C ALA A 59 -14.80 -11.09 -3.19
N SER A 60 -13.75 -10.36 -3.58
CA SER A 60 -12.44 -10.92 -3.98
C SER A 60 -11.49 -11.11 -2.79
N ALA A 61 -11.82 -10.53 -1.63
CA ALA A 61 -10.93 -10.40 -0.47
C ALA A 61 -9.62 -9.68 -0.84
N GLU A 62 -9.73 -8.59 -1.60
CA GLU A 62 -8.58 -7.82 -2.09
C GLU A 62 -8.54 -6.44 -1.42
N LEU A 63 -7.37 -6.07 -0.90
CA LEU A 63 -7.05 -4.73 -0.43
C LEU A 63 -6.18 -4.04 -1.48
N THR A 64 -6.65 -2.93 -2.04
CA THR A 64 -5.89 -2.07 -2.93
C THR A 64 -5.47 -0.80 -2.18
N VAL A 65 -4.21 -0.40 -2.33
CA VAL A 65 -3.64 0.78 -1.67
C VAL A 65 -2.91 1.63 -2.69
N PHE A 66 -3.43 2.83 -2.94
CA PHE A 66 -2.72 3.85 -3.71
C PHE A 66 -2.03 4.85 -2.79
N SER A 67 -0.71 4.78 -2.71
CA SER A 67 0.13 5.66 -1.91
C SER A 67 0.71 6.78 -2.78
N LYS A 68 0.31 8.02 -2.49
CA LYS A 68 0.81 9.19 -3.25
C LYS A 68 2.16 9.64 -2.68
N ALA A 69 3.15 9.79 -3.54
CA ALA A 69 4.42 10.43 -3.15
C ALA A 69 4.29 11.96 -3.06
N ARG A 70 3.39 12.58 -3.85
CA ARG A 70 3.09 14.02 -3.81
C ARG A 70 1.62 14.32 -4.12
N GLY A 71 1.18 15.54 -3.83
CA GLY A 71 -0.24 15.95 -3.90
C GLY A 71 -0.92 15.75 -5.26
N LEU A 72 -0.16 15.78 -6.36
CA LEU A 72 -0.66 15.53 -7.71
C LEU A 72 -1.10 14.08 -7.92
N GLY A 73 -0.52 13.13 -7.19
CA GLY A 73 -0.79 11.70 -7.36
C GLY A 73 -0.34 11.15 -8.72
N ASP A 74 0.67 11.76 -9.33
CA ASP A 74 1.31 11.36 -10.60
C ASP A 74 2.57 10.51 -10.40
N CYS A 75 2.93 10.23 -9.15
CA CYS A 75 3.98 9.31 -8.74
C CYS A 75 3.65 8.73 -7.36
N GLY A 76 4.29 7.61 -7.01
CA GLY A 76 4.02 6.83 -5.81
C GLY A 76 3.85 5.36 -6.14
N SER A 77 3.01 4.65 -5.38
CA SER A 77 2.81 3.21 -5.56
C SER A 77 1.34 2.80 -5.53
N LEU A 78 1.05 1.72 -6.25
CA LEU A 78 -0.22 1.00 -6.21
C LEU A 78 0.08 -0.45 -5.78
N ALA A 79 -0.44 -0.85 -4.63
CA ALA A 79 -0.26 -2.19 -4.10
C ALA A 79 -1.61 -2.90 -4.00
N GLU A 80 -1.64 -4.16 -4.39
CA GLU A 80 -2.80 -5.05 -4.29
C GLU A 80 -2.43 -6.21 -3.36
N TYR A 81 -3.27 -6.53 -2.39
CA TYR A 81 -3.06 -7.60 -1.42
C TYR A 81 -4.27 -8.52 -1.36
N HIS A 82 -4.04 -9.82 -1.24
CA HIS A 82 -5.08 -10.79 -0.94
C HIS A 82 -5.16 -11.05 0.55
N TRP A 83 -6.37 -10.94 1.11
CA TRP A 83 -6.64 -11.30 2.48
C TRP A 83 -6.92 -12.80 2.59
N THR A 84 -6.02 -13.53 3.27
CA THR A 84 -6.10 -15.00 3.40
C THR A 84 -6.94 -15.48 4.58
N GLY A 85 -7.49 -14.57 5.38
CA GLY A 85 -8.06 -14.89 6.68
C GLY A 85 -7.07 -14.76 7.84
N ARG A 86 -5.77 -14.65 7.55
CA ARG A 86 -4.70 -14.51 8.56
C ARG A 86 -3.67 -13.44 8.22
N GLU A 87 -3.37 -13.23 6.94
CA GLU A 87 -2.40 -12.24 6.49
C GLU A 87 -2.86 -11.53 5.20
N LEU A 88 -2.22 -10.41 4.91
CA LEU A 88 -2.36 -9.69 3.63
C LEU A 88 -1.18 -10.07 2.75
N GLU A 89 -1.39 -11.04 1.86
CA GLU A 89 -0.38 -11.47 0.90
C GLU A 89 -0.32 -10.49 -0.26
N LEU A 90 0.85 -9.91 -0.52
CA LEU A 90 1.02 -9.02 -1.66
C LEU A 90 0.78 -9.78 -2.98
N LEU A 91 -0.11 -9.23 -3.81
CA LEU A 91 -0.44 -9.75 -5.14
C LEU A 91 0.29 -9.00 -6.24
N THR A 92 0.31 -7.66 -6.19
CA THR A 92 1.07 -6.82 -7.11
C THR A 92 1.56 -5.56 -6.40
N TYR A 93 2.68 -5.02 -6.87
CA TYR A 93 3.20 -3.72 -6.47
C TYR A 93 3.70 -2.99 -7.70
N ARG A 94 3.11 -1.83 -7.97
CA ARG A 94 3.52 -0.92 -9.03
C ARG A 94 4.11 0.34 -8.43
N TYR A 95 5.14 0.89 -9.05
CA TYR A 95 5.82 2.07 -8.58
C TYR A 95 6.19 3.00 -9.74
N GLN A 96 5.89 4.28 -9.57
CA GLN A 96 6.29 5.34 -10.47
C GLN A 96 7.10 6.37 -9.70
N GLU A 97 8.33 6.60 -10.13
CA GLU A 97 9.19 7.65 -9.58
C GLU A 97 8.66 9.04 -9.95
N CYS A 98 8.83 10.00 -9.04
CA CYS A 98 8.48 11.38 -9.29
C CYS A 98 9.50 12.05 -10.21
N MET A 99 9.04 12.54 -11.36
CA MET A 99 9.87 13.35 -12.25
C MET A 99 9.54 14.84 -12.08
N ASP A 100 10.56 15.69 -12.25
CA ASP A 100 10.44 17.16 -12.18
C ASP A 100 9.82 17.76 -13.47
N ALA A 101 10.01 17.08 -14.60
CA ALA A 101 9.45 17.51 -15.87
C ALA A 101 7.98 17.05 -16.00
N ALA A 102 7.22 17.75 -16.85
CA ALA A 102 5.89 17.33 -17.27
C ALA A 102 5.99 16.07 -18.14
N ALA A 103 6.18 14.92 -17.49
CA ALA A 103 5.86 13.63 -18.08
C ALA A 103 4.34 13.56 -18.26
N ASP A 104 3.90 12.79 -19.26
CA ASP A 104 2.47 12.49 -19.41
C ASP A 104 1.96 11.82 -18.13
N PHE A 105 0.76 12.20 -17.69
CA PHE A 105 0.14 11.57 -16.53
C PHE A 105 -0.10 10.09 -16.83
N ILE A 106 0.56 9.23 -16.07
CA ILE A 106 0.34 7.78 -16.08
C ILE A 106 -0.68 7.47 -14.98
N LYS A 107 -1.70 6.67 -15.29
CA LYS A 107 -2.63 6.21 -14.26
C LYS A 107 -1.92 5.23 -13.33
N PRO A 108 -2.24 5.17 -12.04
CA PRO A 108 -1.58 4.23 -11.12
C PRO A 108 -1.62 2.75 -11.56
N ALA A 109 -2.70 2.31 -12.22
CA ALA A 109 -2.81 0.96 -12.77
C ALA A 109 -1.80 0.67 -13.90
N ASP A 110 -1.31 1.72 -14.57
CA ASP A 110 -0.35 1.66 -15.67
C ASP A 110 1.09 1.95 -15.20
N TYR A 111 1.32 2.16 -13.90
CA TYR A 111 2.67 2.29 -13.34
C TYR A 111 3.50 1.01 -13.58
N PRO A 112 4.83 1.14 -13.70
CA PRO A 112 5.73 -0.01 -13.77
C PRO A 112 5.46 -0.99 -12.62
N GLN A 113 5.16 -2.25 -12.95
CA GLN A 113 5.05 -3.33 -11.98
C GLN A 113 6.44 -3.76 -11.56
N ILE A 114 6.73 -3.70 -10.26
CA ILE A 114 7.99 -4.15 -9.66
C ILE A 114 7.82 -5.41 -8.82
N TYR A 115 6.56 -5.83 -8.61
CA TYR A 115 6.21 -7.09 -7.98
C TYR A 115 4.80 -7.54 -8.41
N PRO A 116 4.54 -8.85 -8.49
CA PRO A 116 5.54 -9.86 -8.81
C PRO A 116 6.22 -9.49 -10.13
#